data_AF-A0AAU8ICN9-F1
#
_entry.id   AF-A0AAU8ICN9-F1
#
_cell.length_a   1.000
_cell.length_b   1.000
_cell.length_c   1.000
_cell.angle_alpha   90.00
_cell.angle_beta   90.00
_cell.angle_gamma   90.00
#
_symmetry.space_group_name_H-M   'P 1'
#
loop_
_entity.id
_entity.type
_entity.pdbx_description
1 polymer ?
#
loop_
_entity_poly.entity_id
_entity_poly.type
_entity_poly.pdbx_seq_one_letter_code
_entity_poly.pdbx_strand_id
1 'polypeptide(L)'
;MKGLISIHDPQLADWLIHFSGTIDRTKFSRGYDFCRRNRVWDYHASQTSIHANVEDRHSEFCQVDIRWDAARSDPAGPLPRYMDKRTFHCSCGGELPCEHIAAVIIYRISELDKSKKVQKISAVLPVNDDFEYQRMLSVFGKQIKKQTPAFTRFDPSKLRIRPDFQKEACRLIETAMKSMREDP
;
A
#
# COMPACT_ATOMS: atom_id res chain seq x y z
N MET A 1 21.95 -7.35 2.22
CA MET A 1 21.15 -7.86 3.36
C MET A 1 19.84 -7.10 3.37
N LYS A 2 18.73 -7.70 2.89
CA LYS A 2 17.43 -7.02 2.84
C LYS A 2 16.72 -7.15 4.18
N GLY A 3 16.15 -6.02 4.63
CA GLY A 3 15.85 -5.64 6.01
C GLY A 3 15.13 -6.67 6.87
N LEU A 4 15.59 -6.77 8.12
CA LEU A 4 14.80 -7.33 9.22
C LEU A 4 13.56 -6.43 9.41
N ILE A 5 12.37 -7.02 9.49
CA ILE A 5 11.19 -6.27 9.95
C ILE A 5 11.42 -5.99 11.44
N SER A 6 11.64 -4.72 11.77
CA SER A 6 11.85 -4.25 13.15
C SER A 6 10.67 -3.37 13.54
N ILE A 7 9.99 -3.72 14.63
CA ILE A 7 8.86 -2.98 15.20
C ILE A 7 9.39 -2.21 16.40
N HIS A 8 9.12 -0.92 16.46
CA HIS A 8 9.71 0.00 17.45
C HIS A 8 8.69 0.47 18.47
N ASP A 9 7.41 0.50 18.10
CA ASP A 9 6.31 0.71 19.02
C ASP A 9 6.12 -0.54 19.89
N PRO A 10 6.30 -0.43 21.22
CA PRO A 10 6.23 -1.59 22.11
C PRO A 10 4.82 -2.18 22.19
N GLN A 11 3.75 -1.37 22.04
CA GLN A 11 2.39 -1.89 22.05
C GLN A 11 2.12 -2.75 20.80
N LEU A 12 2.61 -2.30 19.64
CA LEU A 12 2.53 -3.08 18.40
C LEU A 12 3.37 -4.37 18.48
N ALA A 13 4.54 -4.31 19.13
CA ALA A 13 5.38 -5.48 19.35
C ALA A 13 4.72 -6.50 20.29
N ASP A 14 4.18 -6.06 21.43
CA ASP A 14 3.45 -6.89 22.39
C ASP A 14 2.24 -7.55 21.74
N TRP A 15 1.49 -6.78 20.94
CA TRP A 15 0.36 -7.32 20.19
C TRP A 15 0.82 -8.43 19.21
N LEU A 16 1.93 -8.23 18.49
CA LEU A 16 2.46 -9.25 17.58
C LEU A 16 2.94 -10.50 18.33
N ILE A 17 3.54 -10.33 19.51
CA ILE A 17 3.93 -11.44 20.38
C ILE A 17 2.70 -12.23 20.80
N HIS A 18 1.64 -11.56 21.25
CA HIS A 18 0.37 -12.22 21.59
C HIS A 18 -0.23 -12.96 20.40
N PHE A 19 -0.24 -12.35 19.21
CA PHE A 19 -0.70 -13.03 17.99
C PHE A 19 0.14 -14.26 17.67
N SER A 20 1.47 -14.18 17.79
CA SER A 20 2.35 -15.32 17.50
C SER A 20 2.08 -16.52 18.41
N GLY A 21 1.51 -16.30 19.61
CA GLY A 21 1.08 -17.35 20.52
C GLY A 21 -0.24 -18.03 20.14
N THR A 22 -1.04 -17.45 19.23
CA THR A 22 -2.35 -18.02 18.82
C THR A 22 -2.29 -18.79 17.49
N ILE A 23 -1.15 -18.76 16.82
CA ILE A 23 -0.92 -19.42 15.53
C ILE A 23 0.25 -20.40 15.63
N ASP A 24 0.22 -21.48 14.84
CA ASP A 24 1.35 -22.39 14.71
C ASP A 24 2.63 -21.64 14.27
N ARG A 25 3.76 -21.98 14.90
CA ARG A 25 5.06 -21.32 14.67
C ARG A 25 5.52 -21.43 13.21
N THR A 26 5.23 -22.55 12.54
CA THR A 26 5.60 -22.76 11.14
C THR A 26 4.78 -21.85 10.24
N LYS A 27 3.47 -21.75 10.46
CA LYS A 27 2.58 -20.84 9.73
C LYS A 27 3.00 -19.38 9.94
N PHE A 28 3.30 -18.98 11.18
CA PHE A 28 3.79 -17.63 11.47
C PHE A 28 5.11 -17.32 10.76
N SER A 29 6.08 -18.23 10.83
CA SER A 29 7.38 -18.07 10.15
C SER A 29 7.24 -17.94 8.64
N ARG A 30 6.30 -18.69 8.03
CA ARG A 30 6.00 -18.55 6.59
C ARG A 30 5.37 -17.20 6.27
N GLY A 31 4.42 -16.74 7.08
CA GLY A 31 3.82 -15.41 6.93
C GLY A 31 4.86 -14.29 7.02
N TYR A 32 5.80 -14.40 7.96
CA TYR A 32 6.94 -13.48 8.06
C TYR A 32 7.79 -13.48 6.77
N ASP A 33 8.08 -14.66 6.21
CA ASP A 33 8.82 -14.77 4.95
C ASP A 33 8.08 -14.13 3.76
N PHE A 34 6.76 -14.28 3.68
CA PHE A 34 5.95 -13.63 2.64
C PHE A 34 6.02 -12.11 2.76
N CYS A 35 5.87 -11.58 3.97
CA CYS A 35 6.00 -10.14 4.21
C CYS A 35 7.41 -9.63 3.86
N ARG A 36 8.47 -10.34 4.29
CA ARG A 36 9.86 -9.97 4.00
C ARG A 36 10.19 -9.98 2.51
N ARG A 37 9.52 -10.83 1.73
CA ARG A 37 9.67 -10.91 0.27
C ARG A 37 8.73 -9.98 -0.50
N ASN A 38 8.02 -9.07 0.18
CA ASN A 38 7.05 -8.13 -0.41
C ASN A 38 5.95 -8.84 -1.22
N ARG A 39 5.39 -9.91 -0.67
CA ARG A 39 4.37 -10.74 -1.34
C ARG A 39 2.95 -10.45 -0.89
N VAL A 40 2.76 -9.28 -0.28
CA VAL A 40 1.45 -8.73 0.08
C VAL A 40 1.13 -7.66 -0.95
N TRP A 41 0.03 -7.87 -1.67
CA TRP A 41 -0.44 -7.11 -2.81
C TRP A 41 -1.83 -6.54 -2.52
N ASP A 42 -2.23 -5.52 -3.30
CA ASP A 42 -3.57 -4.90 -3.25
C ASP A 42 -4.05 -4.61 -1.82
N TYR A 43 -3.12 -4.13 -0.99
CA TYR A 43 -3.34 -3.95 0.42
C TYR A 43 -4.19 -2.71 0.68
N HIS A 44 -5.32 -2.91 1.36
CA HIS A 44 -6.21 -1.86 1.82
C HIS A 44 -6.58 -2.09 3.29
N ALA A 45 -6.43 -1.05 4.11
CA ALA A 45 -6.82 -1.10 5.52
C ALA A 45 -7.72 0.06 5.88
N SER A 46 -8.76 -0.24 6.65
CA SER A 46 -9.66 0.72 7.28
C SER A 46 -9.49 0.69 8.80
N GLN A 47 -10.40 1.33 9.54
CA GLN A 47 -10.42 1.26 11.01
C GLN A 47 -10.82 -0.12 11.54
N THR A 48 -11.60 -0.88 10.77
CA THR A 48 -12.26 -2.11 11.20
C THR A 48 -12.00 -3.30 10.28
N SER A 49 -11.23 -3.10 9.22
CA SER A 49 -10.95 -4.16 8.26
C SER A 49 -9.60 -4.03 7.58
N ILE A 50 -9.07 -5.16 7.13
CA ILE A 50 -7.92 -5.26 6.24
C ILE A 50 -8.32 -6.19 5.11
N HIS A 51 -8.00 -5.78 3.90
CA HIS A 51 -8.12 -6.57 2.68
C HIS A 51 -6.76 -6.59 1.99
N ALA A 52 -6.33 -7.76 1.53
CA ALA A 52 -5.10 -7.89 0.76
C ALA A 52 -5.09 -9.20 -0.03
N ASN A 53 -4.29 -9.22 -1.09
CA ASN A 53 -3.92 -10.45 -1.79
C ASN A 53 -2.52 -10.86 -1.34
N VAL A 54 -2.32 -12.14 -1.03
CA VAL A 54 -1.01 -12.67 -0.64
C VAL A 54 -0.57 -13.71 -1.66
N GLU A 55 0.62 -13.51 -2.23
CA GLU A 55 1.22 -14.44 -3.17
C GLU A 55 1.97 -15.54 -2.40
N ASP A 56 1.53 -16.79 -2.58
CA ASP A 56 2.02 -17.98 -1.90
C ASP A 56 3.30 -18.55 -2.57
N ARG A 57 3.97 -19.56 -2.00
CA ARG A 57 5.25 -20.06 -2.56
C ARG A 57 5.15 -20.60 -3.98
N HIS A 58 3.96 -20.99 -4.42
CA HIS A 58 3.67 -21.51 -5.75
C HIS A 58 3.27 -20.40 -6.74
N SER A 59 3.32 -19.14 -6.31
CA SER A 59 2.90 -17.95 -7.09
C SER A 59 1.39 -17.90 -7.33
N GLU A 60 0.63 -18.56 -6.46
CA GLU A 60 -0.82 -18.47 -6.39
C GLU A 60 -1.22 -17.33 -5.45
N PHE A 61 -2.34 -16.67 -5.74
CA PHE A 61 -2.83 -15.56 -4.94
C PHE A 61 -3.96 -16.01 -4.03
N CYS A 62 -3.78 -15.77 -2.73
CA CYS A 62 -4.80 -15.96 -1.72
C CYS A 62 -5.37 -14.61 -1.28
N GLN A 63 -6.69 -14.45 -1.41
CA GLN A 63 -7.38 -13.30 -0.89
C GLN A 63 -7.54 -13.43 0.63
N VAL A 64 -7.17 -12.38 1.35
CA VAL A 64 -7.26 -12.28 2.79
C VAL A 64 -8.15 -11.11 3.17
N ASP A 65 -9.15 -11.40 4.00
CA ASP A 65 -10.05 -10.41 4.58
C ASP A 65 -10.03 -10.59 6.11
N ILE A 66 -9.68 -9.52 6.82
CA ILE A 66 -9.67 -9.47 8.29
C ILE A 66 -10.66 -8.40 8.71
N ARG A 67 -11.66 -8.71 9.53
CA ARG A 67 -12.72 -7.76 9.94
C ARG A 67 -12.99 -7.84 11.43
N TRP A 68 -13.14 -6.71 12.09
CA TRP A 68 -13.47 -6.63 13.52
C TRP A 68 -14.37 -5.45 13.83
N ASP A 69 -15.09 -5.52 14.94
CA ASP A 69 -15.94 -4.42 15.38
C ASP A 69 -15.09 -3.24 15.88
N ALA A 70 -15.50 -2.01 15.57
CA ALA A 70 -14.82 -0.80 16.08
C ALA A 70 -14.81 -0.74 17.62
N ALA A 71 -15.83 -1.26 18.29
CA ALA A 71 -15.86 -1.38 19.75
C ALA A 71 -14.81 -2.37 20.31
N ARG A 72 -14.19 -3.18 19.44
CA ARG A 72 -13.15 -4.15 19.73
C ARG A 72 -11.79 -3.76 19.14
N SER A 73 -11.61 -2.51 18.71
CA SER A 73 -10.29 -2.03 18.32
C SER A 73 -9.40 -1.83 19.54
N ASP A 74 -8.13 -2.20 19.42
CA ASP A 74 -7.13 -1.92 20.45
C ASP A 74 -6.95 -0.38 20.61
N PRO A 75 -6.84 0.15 21.84
CA PRO A 75 -6.45 1.55 22.05
C PRO A 75 -5.10 1.93 21.42
N ALA A 76 -4.21 0.96 21.14
CA ALA A 76 -2.91 1.18 20.49
C ALA A 76 -2.99 1.42 18.97
N GLY A 77 -4.14 1.17 18.33
CA GLY A 77 -4.37 1.38 16.90
C GLY A 77 -5.45 0.45 16.30
N PRO A 78 -5.79 0.63 15.01
CA PRO A 78 -6.80 -0.18 14.31
C PRO A 78 -6.29 -1.60 14.04
N LEU A 79 -6.20 -2.40 15.10
CA LEU A 79 -5.98 -3.83 15.12
C LEU A 79 -7.08 -4.49 15.97
N PRO A 80 -7.48 -5.73 15.64
CA PRO A 80 -8.46 -6.44 16.44
C PRO A 80 -7.89 -6.76 17.83
N ARG A 81 -8.62 -6.38 18.89
CA ARG A 81 -8.28 -6.73 20.28
C ARG A 81 -8.43 -8.22 20.57
N TYR A 82 -9.35 -8.89 19.85
CA TYR A 82 -9.62 -10.31 19.99
C TYR A 82 -9.56 -11.00 18.62
N MET A 83 -8.88 -12.15 18.61
CA MET A 83 -8.63 -12.95 17.41
C MET A 83 -9.59 -14.14 17.41
N ASP A 84 -10.86 -13.89 17.11
CA ASP A 84 -11.81 -14.98 16.93
C ASP A 84 -11.73 -15.53 15.50
N LYS A 85 -12.18 -16.78 15.27
CA LYS A 85 -12.15 -17.38 13.93
C LYS A 85 -13.04 -16.65 12.92
N ARG A 86 -14.00 -15.83 13.38
CA ARG A 86 -14.90 -15.05 12.52
C ARG A 86 -14.23 -13.76 12.05
N THR A 87 -13.20 -13.30 12.75
CA THR A 87 -12.35 -12.16 12.37
C THR A 87 -11.61 -12.42 11.06
N PHE A 88 -11.30 -13.67 10.75
CA PHE A 88 -10.44 -14.02 9.62
C PHE A 88 -11.18 -14.72 8.50
N HIS A 89 -10.87 -14.32 7.28
CA HIS A 89 -11.21 -15.03 6.07
C HIS A 89 -9.98 -15.11 5.17
N CYS A 90 -9.75 -16.29 4.60
CA CYS A 90 -8.68 -16.51 3.63
C CYS A 90 -9.15 -17.53 2.59
N SER A 91 -8.89 -17.26 1.31
CA SER A 91 -9.28 -18.15 0.22
C SER A 91 -8.43 -19.41 0.10
N CYS A 92 -7.40 -19.59 0.94
CA CYS A 92 -6.49 -20.75 0.86
C CYS A 92 -7.09 -22.07 1.35
N GLY A 93 -8.32 -22.07 1.89
CA GLY A 93 -9.03 -23.27 2.35
C GLY A 93 -8.43 -23.97 3.59
N GLY A 94 -7.36 -23.42 4.16
CA GLY A 94 -6.67 -23.98 5.32
C GLY A 94 -7.27 -23.56 6.66
N GLU A 95 -6.77 -24.16 7.74
CA GLU A 95 -7.16 -23.76 9.10
C GLU A 95 -6.67 -22.34 9.44
N LEU A 96 -7.60 -21.53 9.95
CA LEU A 96 -7.36 -20.13 10.31
C LEU A 96 -6.97 -19.98 11.80
N PRO A 97 -6.03 -19.08 12.12
CA PRO A 97 -5.27 -18.22 11.19
C PRO A 97 -4.19 -19.00 10.42
N CYS A 98 -4.04 -18.70 9.11
CA CYS A 98 -3.05 -19.30 8.23
C CYS A 98 -1.85 -18.36 7.99
N GLU A 99 -0.83 -18.82 7.25
CA GLU A 99 0.36 -18.04 6.92
C GLU A 99 0.06 -16.74 6.15
N HIS A 100 -0.99 -16.73 5.31
CA HIS A 100 -1.40 -15.53 4.57
C HIS A 100 -1.95 -14.45 5.51
N ILE A 101 -2.77 -14.85 6.49
CA ILE A 101 -3.28 -13.94 7.53
C ILE A 101 -2.12 -13.39 8.35
N ALA A 102 -1.16 -14.24 8.72
CA ALA A 102 0.03 -13.79 9.43
C ALA A 102 0.83 -12.76 8.61
N ALA A 103 1.01 -12.97 7.31
CA ALA A 103 1.69 -12.00 6.44
C ALA A 103 0.99 -10.64 6.43
N VAL A 104 -0.34 -10.61 6.30
CA VAL A 104 -1.15 -9.38 6.26
C VAL A 104 -1.10 -8.64 7.59
N ILE A 105 -1.16 -9.36 8.71
CA ILE A 105 -1.05 -8.78 10.05
C ILE A 105 0.34 -8.17 10.28
N ILE A 106 1.41 -8.89 9.96
CA ILE A 106 2.79 -8.39 10.09
C ILE A 106 2.98 -7.15 9.21
N TYR A 107 2.43 -7.15 8.00
CA TYR A 107 2.45 -6.01 7.10
C TYR A 107 1.72 -4.80 7.71
N ARG A 108 0.50 -4.99 8.23
CA ARG A 108 -0.27 -3.92 8.91
C ARG A 108 0.52 -3.32 10.06
N ILE A 109 1.08 -4.14 10.92
CA ILE A 109 1.85 -3.69 12.09
C ILE A 109 3.06 -2.88 11.65
N SER A 110 3.77 -3.35 10.60
CA SER A 110 4.91 -2.62 10.04
C SER A 110 4.50 -1.25 9.50
N GLU A 111 3.35 -1.14 8.83
CA GLU A 111 2.83 0.14 8.34
C GLU A 111 2.40 1.08 9.48
N LEU A 112 1.78 0.55 10.54
CA LEU A 112 1.44 1.32 11.74
C LEU A 112 2.68 1.81 12.49
N ASP A 113 3.72 0.98 12.59
CA ASP A 113 4.99 1.37 13.22
C ASP A 113 5.68 2.50 12.43
N LYS A 114 5.72 2.38 11.09
CA LYS A 114 6.26 3.43 10.22
C LYS A 114 5.46 4.74 10.35
N SER A 115 4.13 4.68 10.36
CA SER A 115 3.31 5.90 10.45
C SER A 115 3.47 6.60 11.80
N LYS A 116 3.58 5.85 12.90
CA LYS A 116 3.89 6.42 14.22
C LYS A 116 5.30 7.01 14.32
N LYS A 117 6.29 6.44 13.62
CA LYS A 117 7.62 7.04 13.52
C LYS A 117 7.60 8.37 12.78
N VAL A 118 6.86 8.45 11.67
CA VAL A 118 6.67 9.71 10.94
C VAL A 118 5.97 10.75 11.85
N GLN A 119 5.00 10.33 12.66
CA GLN A 119 4.33 11.22 13.63
C GLN A 119 5.23 11.65 14.80
N LYS A 120 6.10 10.79 15.34
CA LYS A 120 7.04 11.16 16.43
C LYS A 120 8.13 12.15 15.99
N ILE A 121 8.40 12.27 14.70
CA ILE A 121 9.27 13.31 14.15
C ILE A 121 8.55 14.69 14.13
N SER A 122 7.22 14.73 14.34
CA SER A 122 6.40 15.95 14.33
C SER A 122 6.36 16.70 15.68
N ALA A 123 7.47 16.73 16.41
CA ALA A 123 7.70 17.66 17.52
C ALA A 123 9.05 18.38 17.38
N VAL A 124 9.50 18.60 16.15
CA VAL A 124 10.50 19.62 15.84
C VAL A 124 9.72 20.90 15.55
N LEU A 125 10.02 21.94 16.34
CA LEU A 125 9.62 23.33 16.13
C LEU A 125 9.68 23.69 14.62
N PRO A 126 8.80 24.57 14.10
CA PRO A 126 8.82 24.96 12.70
C PRO A 126 10.07 25.79 12.44
N VAL A 127 11.15 25.12 12.05
CA VAL A 127 12.37 25.76 11.58
C VAL A 127 12.86 24.95 10.38
N ASN A 128 12.46 25.42 9.20
CA ASN A 128 13.14 25.28 7.90
C ASN A 128 12.85 24.12 6.91
N ASP A 129 11.99 23.14 7.19
CA ASP A 129 11.68 22.10 6.17
C ASP A 129 10.80 22.58 5.00
N ASP A 130 10.05 23.67 5.20
CA ASP A 130 9.33 24.33 4.12
C ASP A 130 10.29 24.89 3.06
N PHE A 131 11.50 25.32 3.44
CA PHE A 131 12.41 25.92 2.46
C PHE A 131 13.06 24.89 1.55
N GLU A 132 13.44 23.72 2.07
CA GLU A 132 14.00 22.64 1.24
C GLU A 132 12.94 21.99 0.36
N TYR A 133 11.73 21.77 0.89
CA TYR A 133 10.62 21.26 0.09
C TYR A 133 10.19 22.25 -0.99
N GLN A 134 10.04 23.54 -0.66
CA GLN A 134 9.75 24.59 -1.65
C GLN A 134 10.90 24.75 -2.65
N ARG A 135 12.15 24.60 -2.21
CA ARG A 135 13.31 24.61 -3.11
C ARG A 135 13.27 23.43 -4.07
N MET A 136 13.02 22.22 -3.60
CA MET A 136 12.85 21.03 -4.44
C MET A 136 11.69 21.18 -5.42
N LEU A 137 10.52 21.65 -4.96
CA LEU A 137 9.38 21.94 -5.83
C LEU A 137 9.70 23.03 -6.86
N SER A 138 10.46 24.05 -6.49
CA SER A 138 10.89 25.10 -7.45
C SER A 138 11.88 24.56 -8.48
N VAL A 139 12.80 23.67 -8.08
CA VAL A 139 13.77 23.02 -8.98
C VAL A 139 13.04 22.08 -9.91
N PHE A 140 12.12 21.28 -9.38
CA PHE A 140 11.28 20.36 -10.13
C PHE A 140 10.38 21.09 -11.12
N GLY A 141 9.70 22.17 -10.68
CA GLY A 141 8.91 23.04 -11.56
C GLY A 141 9.75 23.69 -12.66
N LYS A 142 10.97 24.15 -12.36
CA LYS A 142 11.92 24.66 -13.37
C LYS A 142 12.39 23.57 -14.33
N GLN A 143 12.51 22.32 -13.90
CA GLN A 143 12.88 21.19 -14.76
C GLN A 143 11.71 20.75 -15.64
N ILE A 144 10.49 20.69 -15.13
CA ILE A 144 9.27 20.40 -15.90
C ILE A 144 9.05 21.47 -16.96
N LYS A 145 9.18 22.76 -16.62
CA LYS A 145 9.04 23.86 -17.60
C LYS A 145 10.08 23.82 -18.73
N LYS A 146 11.21 23.12 -18.54
CA LYS A 146 12.24 22.91 -19.57
C LYS A 146 11.99 21.66 -20.41
N GLN A 147 11.16 20.73 -19.94
CA GLN A 147 10.81 19.54 -20.71
C GLN A 147 9.64 19.86 -21.64
N THR A 148 9.75 19.42 -22.89
CA THR A 148 8.62 19.48 -23.83
C THR A 148 7.51 18.59 -23.27
N PRO A 149 6.29 19.10 -23.05
CA PRO A 149 5.19 18.29 -22.51
C PRO A 149 4.98 17.02 -23.33
N ALA A 150 4.70 15.89 -22.70
CA ALA A 150 4.61 14.59 -23.39
C ALA A 150 3.61 14.60 -24.56
N PHE A 151 2.53 15.39 -24.47
CA PHE A 151 1.56 15.57 -25.54
C PHE A 151 2.16 16.15 -26.82
N THR A 152 3.25 16.94 -26.75
CA THR A 152 3.89 17.50 -27.96
C THR A 152 4.50 16.44 -28.88
N ARG A 153 4.78 15.25 -28.34
CA ARG A 153 5.34 14.11 -29.08
C ARG A 153 4.30 13.03 -29.39
N PHE A 154 3.06 13.24 -28.98
CA PHE A 154 1.98 12.29 -29.20
C PHE A 154 1.47 12.38 -30.64
N ASP A 155 1.45 11.25 -31.34
CA ASP A 155 1.00 11.13 -32.71
C ASP A 155 -0.24 10.23 -32.75
N PRO A 156 -1.45 10.82 -32.89
CA PRO A 156 -2.71 10.08 -32.87
C PRO A 156 -2.81 9.05 -34.01
N SER A 157 -2.09 9.27 -35.12
CA SER A 157 -2.11 8.40 -36.30
C SER A 157 -1.40 7.06 -36.07
N LYS A 158 -0.54 6.99 -35.04
CA LYS A 158 0.19 5.77 -34.66
C LYS A 158 -0.61 4.86 -33.73
N LEU A 159 -1.76 5.31 -33.26
CA LEU A 159 -2.66 4.48 -32.48
C LEU A 159 -3.28 3.42 -33.40
N ARG A 160 -3.10 2.15 -33.05
CA ARG A 160 -3.73 1.03 -33.76
C ARG A 160 -5.18 0.89 -33.32
N ILE A 161 -6.04 1.80 -33.78
CA ILE A 161 -7.48 1.75 -33.57
C ILE A 161 -8.11 1.12 -34.82
N ARG A 162 -9.33 0.59 -34.68
CA ARG A 162 -10.07 0.09 -35.84
C ARG A 162 -10.22 1.20 -36.90
N PRO A 163 -10.08 0.90 -38.21
CA PRO A 163 -10.07 1.91 -39.26
C PRO A 163 -11.32 2.80 -39.31
N ASP A 164 -12.48 2.24 -38.96
CA ASP A 164 -13.78 2.92 -38.90
C ASP A 164 -13.86 3.99 -37.80
N PHE A 165 -13.07 3.85 -36.74
CA PHE A 165 -13.02 4.80 -35.61
C PHE A 165 -11.78 5.70 -35.62
N GLN A 166 -10.78 5.40 -36.45
CA GLN A 166 -9.51 6.12 -36.48
C GLN A 166 -9.70 7.63 -36.66
N LYS A 167 -10.57 8.04 -37.60
CA LYS A 167 -10.80 9.45 -37.92
C LYS A 167 -11.40 10.22 -36.75
N GLU A 168 -12.40 9.63 -36.09
CA GLU A 168 -13.07 10.28 -34.94
C GLU A 168 -12.18 10.29 -33.70
N ALA A 169 -11.43 9.21 -33.47
CA ALA A 169 -10.44 9.14 -32.39
C ALA A 169 -9.33 10.19 -32.57
N CYS A 170 -8.77 10.33 -33.78
CA CYS A 170 -7.78 11.37 -34.07
C CYS A 170 -8.35 12.77 -33.79
N ARG A 171 -9.59 13.05 -34.21
CA ARG A 171 -10.26 14.35 -33.99
C ARG A 171 -10.43 14.66 -32.49
N LEU A 172 -10.88 13.71 -31.69
CA LEU A 172 -11.06 13.88 -30.25
C LEU A 172 -9.72 14.13 -29.54
N ILE A 173 -8.69 13.37 -29.91
CA ILE A 173 -7.35 13.49 -29.35
C ILE A 173 -6.74 14.85 -29.70
N GLU A 174 -6.85 15.29 -30.96
CA GLU A 174 -6.37 16.61 -31.38
C GLU A 174 -7.06 17.74 -30.62
N THR A 175 -8.37 17.59 -30.37
CA THR A 175 -9.16 18.56 -29.58
C THR A 175 -8.67 18.63 -28.14
N ALA A 176 -8.46 17.47 -27.49
CA ALA A 176 -7.94 17.39 -26.13
C ALA A 176 -6.51 17.97 -26.04
N MET A 177 -5.65 17.61 -26.99
CA MET A 177 -4.29 18.14 -27.07
C MET A 177 -4.25 19.65 -27.30
N LYS A 178 -5.20 20.20 -28.06
CA LYS A 178 -5.32 21.64 -28.26
C LYS A 178 -5.71 22.34 -26.96
N SER A 179 -6.69 21.83 -26.22
CA SER A 179 -7.07 22.36 -24.91
C SER A 179 -5.91 22.35 -23.92
N MET A 180 -5.11 21.27 -23.88
CA MET A 180 -3.91 21.18 -23.04
C MET A 180 -2.76 22.13 -23.45
N ARG A 181 -2.80 22.70 -24.66
CA ARG A 181 -1.84 23.74 -25.11
C ARG A 181 -2.30 25.14 -24.75
N GLU A 182 -3.60 25.34 -24.60
CA GLU A 182 -4.24 26.64 -24.35
C GLU A 182 -4.41 26.94 -22.85
N ASP A 183 -4.24 25.94 -21.98
CA ASP A 183 -4.23 26.08 -20.51
C ASP A 183 -2.75 26.08 -19.99
N PRO A 184 -2.16 27.24 -19.67
CA PRO A 184 -0.74 27.38 -19.29
C PRO A 184 -0.40 26.94 -17.86
#